data_AF-A0AAE1GCT8-F1
#
_entry.id   AF-A0AAE1GCT8-F1
#
_cell.length_a   1.000
_cell.length_b   1.000
_cell.length_c   1.000
_cell.angle_alpha   90.00
_cell.angle_beta   90.00
_cell.angle_gamma   90.00
#
_symmetry.space_group_name_H-M   'P 1'
#
loop_
_entity.id
_entity.type
_entity.pdbx_description
1 polymer ?
#
loop_
_entity_poly.entity_id
_entity_poly.type
_entity_poly.pdbx_seq_one_letter_code
_entity_poly.pdbx_strand_id
1 'polypeptide(L)'
;MTGMPHLDYIDLSYNGIESLESGTIILESSYNNVYLYNNHLTSIAEGALVGNPLSCGCEITWLVTNSTYMGQLDDDTACFNGELVSDLDPDLFEMLCTK
;
A
#
# COMPACT_ATOMS: atom_id res chain seq x y z
N MET A 1 21.47 11.31 0.91
CA MET A 1 20.97 10.37 1.93
C MET A 1 20.93 9.02 1.26
N THR A 2 21.87 8.15 1.60
CA THR A 2 22.00 6.82 0.99
C THR A 2 20.84 5.95 1.44
N GLY A 3 20.18 5.30 0.48
CA GLY A 3 19.05 4.40 0.70
C GLY A 3 19.39 3.21 1.58
N MET A 4 18.36 2.41 1.87
CA MET A 4 18.48 1.17 2.64
C MET A 4 18.51 -0.02 1.67
N PRO A 5 19.68 -0.36 1.07
CA PRO A 5 19.79 -1.32 -0.04
C PRO A 5 19.51 -2.77 0.34
N HIS A 6 19.32 -3.04 1.64
CA HIS A 6 19.08 -4.38 2.19
C HIS A 6 17.81 -4.42 3.04
N LEU A 7 16.94 -3.43 2.93
CA LEU A 7 15.66 -3.48 3.63
C LEU A 7 14.78 -4.50 2.90
N ASP A 8 14.29 -5.53 3.59
CA ASP A 8 13.37 -6.52 3.01
C ASP A 8 11.90 -6.11 3.16
N TYR A 9 11.58 -5.29 4.16
CA TYR A 9 10.25 -4.73 4.36
C TYR A 9 10.32 -3.48 5.24
N ILE A 10 9.34 -2.60 5.08
CA ILE A 10 9.07 -1.50 6.00
C ILE A 10 7.70 -1.71 6.62
N ASP A 11 7.68 -1.75 7.95
CA ASP A 11 6.44 -1.79 8.70
C ASP A 11 6.17 -0.41 9.30
N LEU A 12 5.19 0.28 8.72
CA LEU A 12 4.67 1.57 9.18
C LEU A 12 3.28 1.40 9.83
N SER A 13 2.85 0.18 10.13
CA SER A 13 1.57 -0.08 10.75
C SER A 13 1.49 0.48 12.18
N TYR A 14 0.27 0.75 12.66
CA TYR A 14 0.01 1.29 14.00
C TYR A 14 0.70 2.62 14.29
N ASN A 15 0.77 3.51 13.29
CA ASN A 15 1.26 4.88 13.45
C ASN A 15 0.12 5.89 13.29
N GLY A 16 0.47 7.18 13.33
CA GLY A 16 -0.46 8.30 13.11
C GLY A 16 -0.32 8.93 11.73
N ILE A 17 0.01 8.16 10.69
CA ILE A 17 0.20 8.71 9.34
C ILE A 17 -1.16 9.16 8.79
N GLU A 18 -1.27 10.44 8.42
CA GLU A 18 -2.51 11.05 7.93
C GLU A 18 -2.56 11.14 6.39
N SER A 19 -1.39 11.24 5.75
CA SER A 19 -1.26 11.33 4.30
C SER A 19 0.02 10.66 3.82
N LEU A 20 -0.01 10.16 2.58
CA LEU A 20 1.17 9.68 1.86
C LEU A 20 1.45 10.62 0.69
N GLU A 21 2.61 11.27 0.69
CA GLU A 21 3.05 12.10 -0.43
C GLU A 21 3.92 11.29 -1.40
N SER A 22 3.90 11.65 -2.69
CA SER A 22 4.74 11.01 -3.69
C SER A 22 6.22 11.12 -3.32
N GLY A 23 6.95 10.01 -3.44
CA GLY A 23 8.37 9.93 -3.05
C GLY A 23 8.64 9.93 -1.53
N THR A 24 7.62 9.82 -0.68
CA THR A 24 7.82 9.67 0.79
C THR A 24 8.40 8.30 1.13
N ILE A 25 7.94 7.27 0.44
CA ILE A 25 8.44 5.90 0.57
C ILE A 25 9.20 5.60 -0.72
N ILE A 26 10.52 5.40 -0.60
CA ILE A 26 11.38 5.02 -1.72
C ILE A 26 12.11 3.76 -1.30
N LEU A 27 11.65 2.63 -1.83
CA LEU A 27 12.31 1.35 -1.67
C LEU A 27 13.20 1.10 -2.89
N GLU A 28 14.49 0.88 -2.63
CA GLU A 28 15.51 0.65 -3.67
C GLU A 28 15.50 -0.79 -4.22
N SER A 29 14.60 -1.65 -3.71
CA SER A 29 14.48 -3.06 -4.10
C SER A 29 13.01 -3.45 -4.29
N SER A 30 12.75 -4.18 -5.37
CA SER A 30 11.43 -4.71 -5.72
C SER A 30 10.99 -5.89 -4.85
N TYR A 31 11.84 -6.37 -3.95
CA TYR A 31 11.51 -7.42 -2.96
C TYR A 31 10.94 -6.86 -1.66
N ASN A 32 10.73 -5.55 -1.61
CA ASN A 32 10.44 -4.85 -0.38
C ASN A 32 8.94 -4.68 -0.20
N ASN A 33 8.43 -5.09 0.96
CA ASN A 33 7.01 -4.95 1.28
C ASN A 33 6.77 -3.71 2.15
N VAL A 34 5.65 -3.02 1.90
CA VAL A 34 5.18 -1.92 2.77
C VAL A 34 3.92 -2.36 3.53
N TYR A 35 3.94 -2.20 4.86
CA TYR A 35 2.75 -2.33 5.71
C TYR A 35 2.30 -0.97 6.23
N LEU A 36 1.05 -0.59 5.99
CA LEU A 36 0.46 0.72 6.33
C LEU A 36 -0.81 0.64 7.16
N TYR A 37 -1.24 -0.55 7.54
CA TYR A 37 -2.52 -0.76 8.22
C TYR A 37 -2.53 -0.14 9.63
N ASN A 38 -3.72 0.18 10.14
CA ASN A 38 -3.89 0.90 11.42
C ASN A 38 -3.14 2.25 11.49
N ASN A 39 -3.29 3.06 10.44
CA ASN A 39 -2.92 4.48 10.44
C ASN A 39 -4.18 5.36 10.44
N HIS A 40 -3.99 6.67 10.27
CA HIS A 40 -5.07 7.66 10.16
C HIS A 40 -5.13 8.27 8.76
N LEU A 41 -4.78 7.46 7.74
CA LEU A 41 -4.72 7.92 6.36
C LEU A 41 -6.06 8.50 5.92
N THR A 42 -6.01 9.68 5.33
CA THR A 42 -7.15 10.41 4.73
C THR A 42 -6.91 10.75 3.26
N SER A 43 -5.65 10.68 2.81
CA SER A 43 -5.27 10.91 1.42
C SER A 43 -4.01 10.13 1.03
N ILE A 44 -3.99 9.68 -0.23
CA ILE A 44 -2.83 9.08 -0.88
C ILE A 44 -2.54 9.93 -2.12
N ALA A 45 -1.34 10.49 -2.23
CA ALA A 45 -0.94 11.18 -3.44
C ALA A 45 -0.72 10.17 -4.57
N GLU A 46 -1.05 10.57 -5.80
CA GLU A 46 -0.74 9.80 -7.00
C GLU A 46 0.75 9.41 -7.02
N GLY A 47 1.03 8.14 -7.33
CA GLY A 47 2.39 7.61 -7.33
C GLY A 47 3.04 7.37 -5.97
N ALA A 48 2.37 7.68 -4.84
CA ALA A 48 2.97 7.51 -3.50
C ALA A 48 3.31 6.05 -3.14
N LEU A 49 2.65 5.09 -3.78
CA LEU A 49 2.86 3.65 -3.58
C LEU A 49 3.50 2.96 -4.79
N VAL A 50 3.77 3.69 -5.89
CA VAL A 50 4.43 3.13 -7.08
C VAL A 50 5.85 2.72 -6.73
N GLY A 51 6.26 1.54 -7.21
CA GLY A 51 7.57 0.98 -6.89
C GLY A 51 7.73 0.54 -5.43
N ASN A 52 6.65 0.56 -4.64
CA ASN A 52 6.62 0.12 -3.25
C ASN A 52 5.57 -1.00 -3.08
N PRO A 53 5.91 -2.25 -3.45
CA PRO A 53 4.94 -3.33 -3.50
C PRO A 53 4.24 -3.58 -2.16
N LEU A 54 2.91 -3.73 -2.20
CA LEU A 54 2.10 -3.98 -1.01
C LEU A 54 2.03 -5.48 -0.68
N SER A 55 1.98 -5.80 0.61
CA SER A 55 1.45 -7.10 1.03
C SER A 55 -0.07 -7.06 0.85
N CYS A 56 -0.60 -7.83 -0.10
CA CYS A 56 -2.01 -7.80 -0.48
C CYS A 56 -2.86 -8.89 0.19
N GLY A 57 -2.85 -8.91 1.52
CA GLY A 57 -3.80 -9.65 2.34
C GLY A 57 -4.82 -8.74 3.04
N CYS A 58 -5.47 -9.23 4.10
CA CYS A 58 -6.46 -8.46 4.85
C CYS A 58 -5.94 -7.14 5.47
N GLU A 59 -4.63 -6.96 5.53
CA GLU A 59 -3.97 -5.72 5.93
C GLU A 59 -4.26 -4.53 5.00
N ILE A 60 -4.61 -4.76 3.73
CA ILE A 60 -4.98 -3.68 2.80
C ILE A 60 -6.49 -3.59 2.54
N THR A 61 -7.34 -4.24 3.35
CA THR A 61 -8.81 -4.12 3.20
C THR A 61 -9.25 -2.65 3.20
N TRP A 62 -8.67 -1.82 4.06
CA TRP A 62 -8.96 -0.37 4.13
C TRP A 62 -8.70 0.38 2.81
N LEU A 63 -7.80 -0.14 1.97
CA LEU A 63 -7.44 0.40 0.68
C LEU A 63 -8.38 -0.14 -0.40
N VAL A 64 -8.46 -1.46 -0.53
CA VAL A 64 -9.19 -2.15 -1.61
C VAL A 64 -10.70 -1.87 -1.53
N THR A 65 -11.29 -1.85 -0.34
CA THR A 65 -12.74 -1.62 -0.17
C THR A 65 -13.11 -0.14 -0.12
N ASN A 66 -12.14 0.78 -0.22
CA ASN A 66 -12.39 2.21 -0.21
C ASN A 66 -12.22 2.81 -1.61
N SER A 67 -13.34 3.08 -2.27
CA SER A 67 -13.36 3.65 -3.63
C SER A 67 -12.65 5.01 -3.73
N THR A 68 -12.57 5.77 -2.63
CA THR A 68 -11.85 7.05 -2.62
C THR A 68 -10.35 6.83 -2.72
N TYR A 69 -9.81 5.88 -1.95
CA TYR A 69 -8.39 5.57 -2.01
C TYR A 69 -8.03 4.86 -3.30
N MET A 70 -8.87 3.91 -3.76
CA MET A 70 -8.68 3.26 -5.07
C MET A 70 -8.64 4.27 -6.21
N GLY A 71 -9.47 5.32 -6.17
CA GLY A 71 -9.45 6.39 -7.18
C GLY A 71 -8.27 7.35 -7.08
N GLN A 72 -7.44 7.25 -6.05
CA GLN A 72 -6.21 8.04 -5.86
C GLN A 72 -4.94 7.25 -6.25
N LEU A 73 -5.06 5.94 -6.44
CA LEU A 73 -3.93 5.10 -6.81
C LEU A 73 -3.52 5.34 -8.25
N ASP A 74 -2.21 5.24 -8.47
CA ASP A 74 -1.64 5.12 -9.79
C ASP A 74 -1.90 3.69 -10.32
N ASP A 75 -2.12 3.55 -11.62
CA ASP A 75 -2.41 2.27 -12.29
C ASP A 75 -1.26 1.24 -12.12
N ASP A 76 -0.04 1.70 -11.85
CA ASP A 76 1.12 0.84 -11.59
C ASP A 76 1.25 0.40 -10.12
N THR A 77 0.29 0.75 -9.26
CA THR A 77 0.30 0.32 -7.85
C THR A 77 0.06 -1.18 -7.75
N ALA A 78 1.07 -1.91 -7.28
CA ALA A 78 1.09 -3.37 -7.31
C ALA A 78 1.36 -4.00 -5.93
N CYS A 79 0.93 -5.24 -5.81
CA CYS A 79 1.26 -6.17 -4.74
C CYS A 79 2.67 -6.75 -4.92
N PHE A 80 3.27 -7.28 -3.86
CA PHE A 80 4.62 -7.88 -3.90
C PHE A 80 4.76 -9.08 -4.85
N ASN A 81 3.64 -9.76 -5.16
CA ASN A 81 3.58 -10.85 -6.13
C ASN A 81 3.46 -10.35 -7.59
N GLY A 82 3.38 -9.04 -7.80
CA GLY A 82 3.23 -8.38 -9.11
C GLY A 82 1.79 -8.19 -9.59
N GLU A 83 0.79 -8.61 -8.81
CA GLU A 83 -0.63 -8.35 -9.09
C GLU A 83 -0.94 -6.87 -8.90
N LEU A 84 -1.71 -6.25 -9.79
CA LEU A 84 -2.11 -4.85 -9.61
C LEU A 84 -3.15 -4.76 -8.49
N VAL A 85 -3.05 -3.73 -7.65
CA VAL A 85 -4.03 -3.50 -6.58
C VAL A 85 -5.43 -3.24 -7.17
N SER A 86 -5.48 -2.62 -8.35
CA SER A 86 -6.71 -2.37 -9.12
C SER A 86 -7.39 -3.64 -9.65
N ASP A 87 -6.68 -4.77 -9.74
CA ASP A 87 -7.23 -6.05 -10.19
C ASP A 87 -7.85 -6.86 -9.02
N LEU A 88 -7.63 -6.44 -7.77
CA LEU A 88 -8.16 -7.12 -6.59
C LEU A 88 -9.68 -6.95 -6.47
N ASP A 89 -10.37 -8.04 -6.12
CA ASP A 89 -11.83 -8.04 -5.92
C ASP A 89 -12.22 -7.49 -4.53
N PRO A 90 -12.82 -6.29 -4.43
CA PRO A 90 -13.21 -5.71 -3.13
C PRO A 90 -14.26 -6.54 -2.39
N ASP A 91 -15.17 -7.22 -3.09
CA ASP A 91 -16.22 -8.04 -2.47
C ASP A 91 -15.61 -9.25 -1.74
N LEU A 92 -14.53 -9.81 -2.28
CA LEU A 92 -13.77 -10.88 -1.65
C LEU A 92 -13.10 -10.40 -0.35
N PHE A 93 -12.54 -9.19 -0.34
CA PHE A 93 -11.93 -8.59 0.85
C PHE A 93 -12.98 -8.28 1.91
N GLU A 94 -14.14 -7.73 1.54
CA GLU A 94 -15.25 -7.54 2.48
C GLU A 94 -15.67 -8.88 3.10
N MET A 95 -15.88 -9.91 2.27
CA MET A 95 -16.35 -11.21 2.73
C MET A 95 -15.37 -11.93 3.67
N LEU A 96 -14.07 -11.85 3.39
CA LEU A 96 -13.04 -12.63 4.08
C LEU A 96 -12.35 -11.90 5.23
N CYS A 97 -12.24 -10.57 5.15
CA CYS A 97 -11.39 -9.79 6.05
C CYS A 97 -12.14 -8.92 7.06
N THR A 98 -13.46 -8.72 6.92
CA THR A 98 -14.25 -7.83 7.80
C THR A 98 -15.10 -8.53 8.86
N LYS A 99 -14.66 -9.71 9.33
CA LYS A 99 -15.40 -10.52 10.33
C LYS A 99 -15.19 -10.09 11.78
#